data_AF-A0A6L4Z4J2-F1
#
_entry.id   AF-A0A6L4Z4J2-F1
#
_cell.length_a   1.000
_cell.length_b   1.000
_cell.length_c   1.000
_cell.angle_alpha   90.00
_cell.angle_beta   90.00
_cell.angle_gamma   90.00
#
_symmetry.space_group_name_H-M   'P 1'
#
loop_
_entity.id
_entity.type
_entity.pdbx_description
1 polymer ?
#
loop_
_entity_poly.entity_id
_entity_poly.type
_entity_poly.pdbx_seq_one_letter_code
_entity_poly.pdbx_strand_id
1 'polypeptide(L)'
;AILQRATPEIIRKKKFWWNGTHRPQGVIICDGPKVQPNNTLEGACVYDIVPTVLNLVGVSSSIDLDGKVLTEAIVGMSSSKISTVKTDSKDDNNGDNLQTTSTDLSDDEESNVAEKLRSLGYL
;
A
#
# COMPACT_ATOMS: atom_id res chain seq x y z
N ALA A 1 3.13 -21.59 -26.54
CA ALA A 1 3.69 -20.49 -27.36
C ALA A 1 3.27 -19.17 -26.71
N ILE A 2 4.21 -18.45 -26.10
CA ILE A 2 3.93 -17.13 -25.51
C ILE A 2 3.81 -16.17 -26.69
N LEU A 3 2.59 -15.71 -26.98
CA LEU A 3 2.37 -14.64 -27.95
C LEU A 3 2.96 -13.36 -27.39
N GLN A 4 4.20 -13.04 -27.76
CA GLN A 4 4.74 -11.69 -27.60
C GLN A 4 3.92 -10.76 -28.49
N ARG A 5 2.83 -10.20 -27.95
CA ARG A 5 2.15 -9.09 -28.61
C ARG A 5 3.08 -7.88 -28.56
N ALA A 6 3.39 -7.32 -29.72
CA ALA A 6 4.12 -6.07 -29.81
C ALA A 6 3.39 -4.99 -28.99
N THR A 7 4.14 -4.24 -28.17
CA THR A 7 3.60 -3.13 -27.39
C THR A 7 2.91 -2.15 -28.35
N PRO A 8 1.61 -1.82 -28.15
CA PRO A 8 0.89 -0.92 -29.05
C PRO A 8 1.62 0.41 -29.25
N GLU A 9 1.69 0.91 -30.48
CA GLU A 9 2.39 2.18 -30.81
C GLU A 9 1.94 3.36 -29.96
N ILE A 10 0.68 3.36 -29.52
CA ILE A 10 0.07 4.37 -28.65
C ILE A 10 0.81 4.49 -27.31
N ILE A 11 1.31 3.39 -26.76
CA ILE A 11 2.10 3.39 -25.52
C ILE A 11 3.51 3.93 -25.80
N ARG A 12 4.08 3.60 -26.96
CA ARG A 12 5.46 3.97 -27.34
C ARG A 12 5.62 5.46 -27.68
N LYS A 13 4.58 6.12 -28.21
CA LYS A 13 4.62 7.53 -28.62
C LYS A 13 4.37 8.53 -27.49
N LYS A 14 3.94 8.08 -26.31
CA LYS A 14 3.70 8.99 -25.18
C LYS A 14 5.05 9.34 -24.54
N LYS A 15 5.57 10.53 -24.87
CA LYS A 15 6.69 11.15 -24.17
C LYS A 15 6.25 11.35 -22.72
N PHE A 16 6.59 10.39 -21.85
CA PHE A 16 6.23 10.36 -20.44
C PHE A 16 6.87 11.58 -19.76
N TRP A 17 6.09 12.65 -19.62
CA TRP A 17 6.41 13.70 -18.67
C TRP A 17 6.03 13.15 -17.30
N TRP A 18 7.01 12.95 -16.42
CA TRP A 18 6.79 12.68 -14.99
C TRP A 18 6.24 13.96 -14.35
N ASN A 19 4.96 14.24 -14.59
CA ASN A 19 4.21 15.08 -13.69
C ASN A 19 3.74 14.18 -12.55
N GLY A 20 4.00 14.56 -11.30
CA GLY A 20 3.51 13.88 -10.09
C GLY A 20 1.97 13.97 -9.95
N THR A 21 1.24 13.87 -11.05
CA THR A 21 -0.22 13.88 -11.08
C THR A 21 -0.70 12.49 -10.69
N HIS A 22 -1.10 12.34 -9.43
CA HIS A 22 -1.85 11.19 -8.97
C HIS A 22 -3.19 11.15 -9.73
N ARG A 23 -3.54 9.99 -10.30
CA ARG A 23 -4.89 9.78 -10.84
C ARG A 23 -5.74 9.12 -9.78
N PRO A 24 -7.02 9.50 -9.63
CA PRO A 24 -7.89 8.88 -8.64
C PRO A 24 -8.12 7.39 -8.93
N GLN A 25 -8.00 6.95 -10.19
CA GLN A 25 -8.12 5.55 -10.58
C GLN A 25 -6.75 4.97 -10.96
N GLY A 26 -6.42 3.83 -10.35
CA GLY A 26 -5.25 3.02 -10.69
C GLY A 26 -5.56 1.94 -11.73
N VAL A 27 -4.54 1.14 -12.06
CA VAL A 27 -4.67 -0.06 -12.89
C VAL A 27 -4.02 -1.22 -12.14
N ILE A 28 -4.71 -2.34 -12.05
CA ILE A 28 -4.19 -3.60 -11.51
C ILE A 28 -4.13 -4.63 -12.64
N ILE A 29 -3.01 -5.34 -12.74
CA ILE A 29 -2.81 -6.46 -13.66
C ILE A 29 -2.18 -7.58 -12.85
N CYS A 30 -2.83 -8.74 -12.83
CA CYS A 30 -2.33 -9.94 -12.17
C CYS A 30 -1.98 -10.97 -13.23
N ASP A 31 -0.80 -11.59 -13.12
CA ASP A 31 -0.39 -12.70 -13.97
C ASP A 31 0.38 -13.73 -13.14
N GLY A 32 0.12 -15.01 -13.38
CA GLY A 32 0.80 -16.10 -12.70
C GLY A 32 -0.02 -17.38 -12.60
N PRO A 33 0.61 -18.48 -12.15
CA PRO A 33 0.01 -19.82 -12.19
C PRO A 33 -1.28 -19.97 -11.38
N LYS A 34 -1.43 -19.16 -10.31
CA LYS A 34 -2.60 -19.19 -9.43
C LYS A 34 -3.55 -18.02 -9.67
N VAL A 35 -3.27 -17.12 -10.62
CA VAL A 35 -4.16 -16.01 -10.92
C VAL A 35 -5.36 -16.52 -11.71
N GLN A 36 -6.56 -16.08 -11.33
CA GLN A 36 -7.79 -16.42 -12.04
C GLN A 36 -7.77 -15.81 -13.46
N PRO A 37 -7.82 -16.63 -14.52
CA PRO A 37 -7.82 -16.13 -15.88
C PRO A 37 -9.15 -15.47 -16.22
N ASN A 38 -9.10 -14.42 -17.05
CA ASN A 38 -10.28 -13.69 -17.55
C ASN A 38 -11.19 -13.13 -16.43
N ASN A 39 -10.64 -12.85 -15.26
CA ASN A 39 -11.39 -12.22 -14.17
C ASN A 39 -11.25 -10.69 -14.23
N THR A 40 -12.35 -9.98 -13.98
CA THR A 40 -12.36 -8.52 -13.79
C THR A 40 -12.59 -8.23 -12.32
N LEU A 41 -11.65 -7.52 -11.70
CA LEU A 41 -11.74 -7.14 -10.30
C LEU A 41 -12.54 -5.85 -10.17
N GLU A 42 -13.66 -5.91 -9.45
CA GLU A 42 -14.48 -4.75 -9.13
C GLU A 42 -14.19 -4.24 -7.72
N GLY A 43 -13.96 -2.93 -7.59
CA GLY A 43 -13.75 -2.30 -6.28
C GLY A 43 -12.41 -2.63 -5.60
N ALA A 44 -11.43 -3.19 -6.33
CA ALA A 44 -10.09 -3.41 -5.82
C ALA A 44 -9.43 -2.06 -5.45
N CYS A 45 -8.86 -2.00 -4.25
CA CYS A 45 -8.15 -0.84 -3.74
C CYS A 45 -6.64 -1.11 -3.68
N VAL A 46 -5.83 -0.05 -3.72
CA VAL A 46 -4.37 -0.16 -3.55
C VAL A 46 -4.00 -0.79 -2.19
N TYR A 47 -4.83 -0.58 -1.15
CA TYR A 47 -4.62 -1.18 0.16
C TYR A 47 -4.74 -2.70 0.16
N ASP A 48 -5.49 -3.28 -0.80
CA ASP A 48 -5.71 -4.72 -0.90
C ASP A 48 -4.45 -5.48 -1.37
N ILE A 49 -3.46 -4.77 -1.93
CA ILE A 49 -2.25 -5.38 -2.51
C ILE A 49 -1.39 -6.04 -1.43
N VAL A 50 -1.13 -5.34 -0.32
CA VAL A 50 -0.28 -5.85 0.76
C VAL A 50 -0.84 -7.14 1.38
N PRO A 51 -2.10 -7.18 1.88
CA PRO A 51 -2.65 -8.41 2.46
C PRO A 51 -2.71 -9.55 1.42
N THR A 52 -2.96 -9.25 0.15
CA THR A 52 -2.98 -10.26 -0.92
C THR A 52 -1.60 -10.88 -1.15
N VAL A 53 -0.55 -10.05 -1.26
CA VAL A 53 0.82 -10.54 -1.50
C VAL A 53 1.34 -11.32 -0.31
N LEU A 54 1.11 -10.85 0.93
CA LEU A 54 1.53 -11.56 2.14
C LEU A 54 0.92 -12.95 2.22
N ASN A 55 -0.37 -13.07 1.90
CA ASN A 55 -1.07 -14.35 1.91
C ASN A 55 -0.55 -15.27 0.78
N LEU A 56 -0.21 -14.73 -0.40
CA LEU A 56 0.41 -15.49 -1.50
C LEU A 56 1.77 -16.09 -1.12
N VAL A 57 2.55 -15.38 -0.31
CA VAL A 57 3.87 -15.87 0.18
C VAL A 57 3.75 -16.65 1.49
N GLY A 58 2.55 -16.85 2.03
CA GLY A 58 2.31 -17.62 3.25
C GLY A 58 2.76 -16.93 4.53
N VAL A 59 2.90 -15.60 4.53
CA VAL A 59 3.27 -14.81 5.71
C VAL A 59 2.01 -14.30 6.39
N SER A 60 1.82 -14.66 7.66
CA SER A 60 0.80 -14.03 8.50
C SER A 60 1.35 -12.72 9.09
N SER A 61 0.68 -11.59 8.85
CA SER A 61 0.96 -10.35 9.59
C SER A 61 0.25 -10.32 10.93
N SER A 62 1.00 -10.09 12.01
CA SER A 62 0.41 -9.74 13.32
C SER A 62 -0.14 -8.31 13.36
N ILE A 63 0.15 -7.53 12.31
CA ILE A 63 -0.24 -6.13 12.14
C ILE A 63 -1.62 -6.08 11.48
N ASP A 64 -2.48 -5.21 12.00
CA ASP A 64 -3.76 -4.88 11.38
C ASP A 64 -3.49 -4.10 10.09
N LEU A 65 -3.89 -4.67 8.95
CA LEU A 65 -3.65 -4.10 7.63
C LEU A 65 -4.95 -3.54 7.09
N ASP A 66 -4.88 -2.33 6.55
CA ASP A 66 -5.96 -1.78 5.74
C ASP A 66 -6.19 -2.65 4.49
N GLY A 67 -7.45 -2.69 4.04
CA GLY A 67 -7.86 -3.44 2.87
C GLY A 67 -8.20 -4.91 3.15
N LYS A 68 -8.37 -5.68 2.07
CA LYS A 68 -8.75 -7.09 2.12
C LYS A 68 -7.91 -7.92 1.16
N VAL A 69 -7.83 -9.22 1.40
CA VAL A 69 -7.24 -10.16 0.43
C VAL A 69 -8.16 -10.24 -0.79
N LEU A 70 -7.59 -10.05 -1.99
CA LEU A 70 -8.28 -10.21 -3.29
C LEU A 70 -8.45 -11.69 -3.62
N THR A 71 -9.29 -12.38 -2.84
CA THR A 71 -9.54 -13.83 -2.98
C THR A 71 -10.09 -14.20 -4.35
N GLU A 72 -10.88 -13.31 -4.96
CA GLU A 72 -11.41 -13.43 -6.31
C GLU A 72 -10.31 -13.41 -7.38
N ALA A 73 -9.15 -12.80 -7.11
CA ALA A 73 -8.05 -12.72 -8.07
C ALA A 73 -7.23 -14.01 -8.14
N ILE A 74 -7.27 -14.85 -7.09
CA ILE A 74 -6.36 -15.99 -6.92
C ILE A 74 -7.13 -17.29 -6.68
N VAL A 75 -6.86 -18.32 -7.48
CA VAL A 75 -7.47 -19.65 -7.36
C VAL A 75 -7.10 -20.30 -6.03
N GLY A 76 -8.12 -20.78 -5.31
CA GLY A 76 -7.94 -21.51 -4.04
C GLY A 76 -7.49 -20.61 -2.88
N MET A 77 -7.52 -19.30 -3.06
CA MET A 77 -7.20 -18.32 -2.03
C MET A 77 -8.40 -18.17 -1.11
N SER A 78 -8.21 -18.47 0.17
CA SER A 78 -9.19 -18.13 1.19
C SER A 78 -8.75 -16.84 1.87
N SER A 79 -9.73 -16.05 2.33
CA SER A 79 -9.48 -15.05 3.35
C SER A 79 -9.21 -15.79 4.66
N SER A 80 -8.06 -16.46 4.73
CA SER A 80 -7.52 -16.86 6.02
C SER A 80 -7.26 -15.53 6.71
N LYS A 81 -8.22 -15.16 7.58
CA LYS A 81 -8.14 -14.01 8.46
C LYS A 81 -6.72 -14.04 8.97
N ILE A 82 -5.91 -13.06 8.54
CA ILE A 82 -4.51 -13.03 8.94
C ILE A 82 -4.58 -13.02 10.45
N SER A 83 -4.31 -14.18 11.04
CA SER A 83 -4.61 -14.38 12.44
C SER A 83 -3.63 -13.45 13.10
N THR A 84 -4.16 -12.45 13.80
CA THR A 84 -3.39 -11.68 14.75
C THR A 84 -2.78 -12.75 15.64
N VAL A 85 -1.53 -13.12 15.37
CA VAL A 85 -0.75 -13.87 16.33
C VAL A 85 -0.69 -12.86 17.45
N LYS A 86 -1.53 -13.08 18.47
CA LYS A 86 -1.32 -12.52 19.79
C LYS A 86 0.06 -13.06 20.14
N THR A 87 1.08 -12.31 19.79
CA THR A 87 2.35 -12.42 20.45
C THR A 87 1.99 -12.17 21.90
N ASP A 88 2.02 -13.23 22.70
CA ASP A 88 2.17 -13.14 24.15
C ASP A 88 3.58 -12.55 24.43
N SER A 89 3.88 -11.41 23.82
CA SER A 89 4.90 -10.50 24.28
C SER A 89 4.29 -9.87 25.52
N LYS A 90 4.48 -10.53 26.66
CA LYS A 90 4.73 -9.82 27.91
C LYS A 90 6.01 -8.99 27.71
N ASP A 91 5.89 -7.93 26.93
CA ASP A 91 6.76 -6.78 27.03
C ASP A 91 5.94 -5.75 27.77
N ASP A 92 6.09 -5.82 29.09
CA ASP A 92 5.72 -4.77 30.00
C ASP A 92 6.37 -3.46 29.53
N ASN A 93 5.55 -2.41 29.44
CA ASN A 93 5.93 -0.99 29.37
C ASN A 93 6.40 -0.42 28.02
N ASN A 94 5.44 0.00 27.20
CA ASN A 94 5.31 1.40 26.74
C ASN A 94 3.99 1.50 25.97
N GLY A 95 2.90 1.92 26.60
CA GLY A 95 2.76 3.32 26.93
C GLY A 95 2.05 3.97 25.77
N ASP A 96 0.72 3.96 25.86
CA ASP A 96 -0.16 4.91 25.22
C ASP A 96 0.43 6.31 25.44
N ASN A 97 1.20 6.76 24.46
CA ASN A 97 1.94 8.00 24.52
C ASN A 97 1.71 8.75 23.22
N LEU A 98 0.44 9.10 22.99
CA LEU A 98 0.16 10.50 22.64
C LEU A 98 0.57 11.38 23.84
N GLN A 99 1.86 11.41 24.17
CA GLN A 99 2.46 12.68 24.53
C GLN A 99 2.35 13.46 23.24
N THR A 100 1.38 14.36 23.20
CA THR A 100 1.74 15.74 22.90
C THR A 100 3.00 16.04 23.70
N THR A 101 4.15 15.68 23.15
CA THR A 101 5.37 16.39 23.46
C THR A 101 5.05 17.78 22.96
N SER A 102 4.50 18.61 23.84
CA SER A 102 4.91 20.00 23.94
C SER A 102 6.42 19.96 24.21
N THR A 103 7.17 19.54 23.21
CA THR A 103 8.56 19.91 23.08
C THR A 103 8.45 21.41 22.96
N ASP A 104 8.83 22.13 24.00
CA ASP A 104 9.13 23.56 23.87
C ASP A 104 10.24 23.62 22.82
N LEU A 105 9.83 23.73 21.55
CA LEU A 105 10.73 23.91 20.44
C LEU A 105 11.48 25.20 20.77
N SER A 106 12.80 25.16 20.65
CA SER A 106 13.54 26.42 20.71
C SER A 106 13.05 27.34 19.59
N ASP A 107 13.15 28.65 19.79
CA ASP A 107 12.73 29.64 18.77
C ASP A 107 13.36 29.35 17.39
N ASP A 108 14.58 28.82 17.38
CA ASP A 108 15.30 28.40 16.17
C ASP A 108 14.68 27.17 15.50
N GLU A 109 14.22 26.18 16.28
CA GLU A 109 13.54 25.00 15.76
C GLU A 109 12.14 25.34 15.24
N GLU A 110 11.40 26.22 15.94
CA GLU A 110 10.10 26.72 15.48
C GLU A 110 10.23 27.43 14.13
N SER A 111 11.24 28.28 13.97
CA SER A 111 11.51 29.00 12.72
C SER A 111 11.81 28.04 11.56
N ASN A 112 12.64 27.02 11.79
CA ASN A 112 12.95 26.00 10.79
C ASN A 112 11.73 25.17 10.38
N VAL A 113 10.88 24.80 11.35
CA VAL A 113 9.63 24.09 11.07
C VAL A 113 8.66 24.98 10.28
N ALA A 114 8.51 26.25 10.66
CA ALA A 114 7.65 27.20 9.98
C ALA A 114 8.11 27.48 8.53
N GLU A 115 9.41 27.63 8.29
CA GLU A 115 9.97 27.83 6.95
C GLU A 115 9.70 26.61 6.05
N LYS A 116 9.85 25.41 6.60
CA LYS A 116 9.59 24.16 5.88
C LYS A 116 8.11 23.99 5.56
N LEU A 117 7.22 24.32 6.49
CA LEU A 117 5.77 24.29 6.27
C LEU A 117 5.32 25.32 5.23
N ARG A 118 5.87 26.53 5.26
CA ARG A 118 5.62 27.57 4.24
C ARG A 118 6.09 27.13 2.85
N SER A 119 7.27 26.51 2.76
CA SER A 119 7.81 25.97 1.49
C SER A 119 6.94 24.86 0.91
N LEU A 120 6.23 24.12 1.77
CA LEU A 120 5.28 23.07 1.38
C LEU A 120 3.86 23.62 1.13
N GLY A 121 3.61 24.91 1.38
CA GLY A 121 2.33 25.57 1.15
C GLY A 121 1.26 25.32 2.23
N TYR A 122 1.67 24.93 3.44
CA TYR A 122 0.76 24.73 4.57
C TYR A 122 0.54 26.01 5.42
N LEU A 123 1.34 27.07 5.19
CA LEU A 123 1.32 28.38 5.85
C LEU A 123 1.34 29.50 4.83
#